data_AF-A0A5J4TT27-F1
#
_entry.id   AF-A0A5J4TT27-F1
#
_cell.length_a   1.000
_cell.length_b   1.000
_cell.length_c   1.000
_cell.angle_alpha   90.00
_cell.angle_beta   90.00
_cell.angle_gamma   90.00
#
_symmetry.space_group_name_H-M   'P 1'
#
loop_
_entity.id
_entity.type
_entity.pdbx_description
1 polymer ?
#
loop_
_entity_poly.entity_id
_entity_poly.type
_entity_poly.pdbx_seq_one_letter_code
_entity_poly.pdbx_strand_id
1 'polypeptide(L)'
;MQSTLTFASESKVGQFADAAPMEQSTKSNIFAQTRFSAKITEAETTATDAMILSSSKFLANALVNSLQQFNAKDILEQQQSYESKIHGFLVFTRSYTMFSGTELVYCVWLIMRLSHVDKDRVKLGHKQQITEENIGTILVCAVELALKMLRDRVCRNSWWSNAFGMDMNTLNASEIVFLKRLDYRLNLDAESFWAIYNALFPSTLPTEPKSL
;
A
#
# COMPACT_ATOMS: atom_id res chain seq x y z
N MET A 1 -6.09 -78.56 -23.89
CA MET A 1 -6.04 -78.36 -25.35
C MET A 1 -7.26 -77.55 -25.74
N GLN A 2 -7.01 -76.41 -26.39
CA GLN A 2 -7.87 -75.58 -27.25
C GLN A 2 -9.37 -75.49 -26.91
N SER A 3 -9.76 -74.31 -26.42
CA SER A 3 -11.12 -73.79 -26.57
C SER A 3 -11.08 -72.73 -27.67
N THR A 4 -11.88 -72.92 -28.73
CA THR A 4 -12.00 -71.99 -29.85
C THR A 4 -13.46 -71.56 -29.99
N LEU A 5 -13.65 -70.27 -29.70
CA LEU A 5 -14.57 -69.27 -30.26
C LEU A 5 -15.83 -69.71 -31.02
N THR A 6 -16.95 -69.13 -30.58
CA THR A 6 -18.02 -68.65 -31.49
C THR A 6 -18.42 -67.23 -31.11
N PHE A 7 -18.46 -66.34 -32.11
CA PHE A 7 -18.82 -64.92 -32.07
C PHE A 7 -20.31 -64.72 -32.37
N ALA A 8 -20.96 -63.78 -31.67
CA ALA A 8 -22.06 -62.92 -32.15
C ALA A 8 -22.27 -61.82 -31.08
N SER A 9 -21.75 -60.61 -31.28
CA SER A 9 -22.39 -59.43 -31.88
C SER A 9 -23.28 -58.65 -30.89
N GLU A 10 -22.78 -57.52 -30.38
CA GLU A 10 -23.66 -56.48 -29.85
C GLU A 10 -23.08 -55.06 -30.08
N SER A 11 -23.94 -54.28 -30.72
CA SER A 11 -24.02 -52.84 -31.01
C SER A 11 -23.08 -51.84 -30.35
N LYS A 12 -22.51 -50.96 -31.18
CA LYS A 12 -22.15 -49.56 -30.86
C LYS A 12 -23.41 -48.69 -30.77
N VAL A 13 -23.66 -47.98 -29.67
CA VAL A 13 -24.25 -46.62 -29.64
C VAL A 13 -23.82 -45.86 -28.35
N GLY A 14 -23.05 -44.77 -28.55
CA GLY A 14 -23.04 -43.50 -27.80
C GLY A 14 -22.96 -43.42 -26.26
N GLN A 15 -21.97 -42.67 -25.75
CA GLN A 15 -22.19 -41.30 -25.27
C GLN A 15 -20.88 -40.57 -24.96
N PHE A 16 -20.82 -39.33 -25.43
CA PHE A 16 -19.79 -38.33 -25.19
C PHE A 16 -19.98 -37.67 -23.81
N ALA A 17 -18.88 -37.08 -23.35
CA ALA A 17 -18.77 -35.94 -22.42
C ALA A 17 -18.61 -36.25 -20.92
N ASP A 18 -17.35 -36.51 -20.52
CA ASP A 18 -16.80 -35.95 -19.28
C ASP A 18 -15.82 -34.82 -19.66
N ALA A 19 -16.35 -33.59 -19.77
CA ALA A 19 -15.56 -32.38 -20.03
C ALA A 19 -15.78 -31.29 -18.96
N ALA A 20 -16.19 -31.68 -17.75
CA ALA A 20 -16.61 -30.75 -16.69
C ALA A 20 -15.52 -30.21 -15.72
N PRO A 21 -14.27 -30.71 -15.59
CA PRO A 21 -13.31 -30.12 -14.65
C PRO A 21 -12.56 -28.89 -15.17
N MET A 22 -12.42 -28.77 -16.50
CA MET A 22 -11.52 -27.77 -17.10
C MET A 22 -12.15 -26.37 -17.20
N GLU A 23 -13.48 -26.30 -17.37
CA GLU A 23 -14.18 -25.04 -17.60
C GLU A 23 -14.36 -24.21 -16.31
N GLN A 24 -14.60 -24.86 -15.16
CA GLN A 24 -14.72 -24.17 -13.87
C GLN A 24 -13.36 -23.64 -13.37
N SER A 25 -12.29 -24.41 -13.54
CA SER A 25 -10.92 -23.97 -13.20
C SER A 25 -10.46 -22.81 -14.09
N THR A 26 -10.87 -22.81 -15.36
CA THR A 26 -10.55 -21.72 -16.29
C THR A 26 -11.33 -20.45 -15.96
N LYS A 27 -12.62 -20.56 -15.62
CA LYS A 27 -13.47 -19.40 -15.23
C LYS A 27 -13.00 -18.75 -13.92
N SER A 28 -12.63 -19.55 -12.91
CA SER A 28 -12.12 -19.02 -11.63
C SER A 28 -10.76 -18.32 -11.80
N ASN A 29 -9.89 -18.86 -12.65
CA ASN A 29 -8.60 -18.25 -12.96
C ASN A 29 -8.74 -16.93 -13.73
N ILE A 30 -9.61 -16.89 -14.75
CA ILE A 30 -9.91 -15.65 -15.50
C ILE A 30 -10.49 -14.59 -14.56
N PHE A 31 -11.44 -14.96 -13.70
CA PHE A 31 -12.05 -14.01 -12.76
C PHE A 31 -11.03 -13.43 -11.77
N ALA A 32 -10.14 -14.26 -11.23
CA ALA A 32 -9.04 -13.82 -10.36
C ALA A 32 -8.08 -12.86 -11.08
N GLN A 33 -7.73 -13.18 -12.33
CA GLN A 33 -6.85 -12.34 -13.14
C GLN A 33 -7.48 -11.00 -13.49
N THR A 34 -8.78 -10.98 -13.86
CA THR A 34 -9.53 -9.75 -14.11
C THR A 34 -9.62 -8.88 -12.86
N ARG A 35 -9.89 -9.49 -11.70
CA ARG A 35 -9.96 -8.76 -10.43
C ARG A 35 -8.60 -8.17 -10.05
N PHE A 36 -7.52 -8.91 -10.24
CA PHE A 36 -6.17 -8.41 -9.98
C PHE A 36 -5.81 -7.26 -10.93
N SER A 37 -6.14 -7.38 -12.21
CA SER A 37 -5.95 -6.30 -13.19
C SER A 37 -6.72 -5.03 -12.82
N ALA A 38 -7.98 -5.15 -12.43
CA ALA A 38 -8.79 -4.00 -12.00
C ALA A 38 -8.18 -3.30 -10.78
N LYS A 39 -7.62 -4.09 -9.85
CA LYS A 39 -6.95 -3.59 -8.66
C LYS A 39 -5.63 -2.88 -8.97
N ILE A 40 -4.87 -3.37 -9.95
CA ILE A 40 -3.69 -2.64 -10.48
C ILE A 40 -4.14 -1.29 -11.04
N THR A 41 -5.17 -1.29 -11.89
CA THR A 41 -5.69 -0.05 -12.48
C THR A 41 -6.12 0.94 -11.39
N GLU A 42 -6.86 0.48 -10.37
CA GLU A 42 -7.26 1.32 -9.23
C GLU A 42 -6.04 1.91 -8.51
N ALA A 43 -5.01 1.10 -8.25
CA ALA A 43 -3.78 1.55 -7.60
C ALA A 43 -3.00 2.58 -8.44
N GLU A 44 -3.08 2.52 -9.76
CA GLU A 44 -2.42 3.45 -10.66
C GLU A 44 -3.20 4.76 -10.85
N THR A 45 -4.51 4.77 -10.56
CA THR A 45 -5.30 6.00 -10.60
C THR A 45 -4.93 6.97 -9.47
N THR A 46 -5.23 8.25 -9.67
CA THR A 46 -5.12 9.29 -8.63
C THR A 46 -5.81 8.83 -7.35
N ALA A 47 -5.14 8.99 -6.21
CA ALA A 47 -5.65 8.52 -4.92
C ALA A 47 -7.04 9.10 -4.62
N THR A 48 -8.01 8.22 -4.33
CA THR A 48 -9.39 8.63 -4.04
C THR A 48 -9.52 9.21 -2.63
N ASP A 49 -10.64 9.88 -2.33
CA ASP A 49 -10.91 10.38 -0.97
C ASP A 49 -10.95 9.25 0.07
N ALA A 50 -11.49 8.09 -0.32
CA ALA A 50 -11.52 6.91 0.53
C ALA A 50 -10.09 6.41 0.84
N MET A 51 -9.21 6.39 -0.17
CA MET A 51 -7.81 6.00 0.01
C MET A 51 -7.07 6.99 0.92
N ILE A 52 -7.27 8.29 0.73
CA ILE A 52 -6.69 9.32 1.59
C ILE A 52 -7.18 9.15 3.02
N LEU A 53 -8.49 9.06 3.25
CA LEU A 53 -9.07 8.92 4.58
C LEU A 53 -8.54 7.69 5.31
N SER A 54 -8.48 6.54 4.63
CA SER A 54 -7.96 5.32 5.23
C SER A 54 -6.47 5.44 5.57
N SER A 55 -5.67 6.02 4.65
CA SER A 55 -4.24 6.22 4.87
C SER A 55 -3.97 7.22 5.99
N SER A 56 -4.77 8.28 6.12
CA SER A 56 -4.67 9.25 7.21
C SER A 56 -4.88 8.61 8.58
N LYS A 57 -5.91 7.76 8.70
CA LYS A 57 -6.19 6.98 9.92
C LYS A 57 -5.03 6.06 10.26
N PHE A 58 -4.55 5.33 9.27
CA PHE A 58 -3.47 4.37 9.42
C PHE A 58 -2.17 5.07 9.87
N LEU A 59 -1.80 6.17 9.20
CA LEU A 59 -0.61 6.96 9.52
C LEU A 59 -0.71 7.62 10.89
N ALA A 60 -1.86 8.18 11.25
CA ALA A 60 -2.06 8.78 12.57
C ALA A 60 -1.81 7.74 13.68
N ASN A 61 -2.37 6.54 13.54
CA ASN A 61 -2.12 5.45 14.47
C ASN A 61 -0.63 5.05 14.51
N ALA A 62 0.02 4.91 13.35
CA ALA A 62 1.44 4.56 13.29
C ALA A 62 2.35 5.60 13.96
N LEU A 63 2.05 6.90 13.77
CA LEU A 63 2.81 8.00 14.34
C LEU A 63 2.59 8.13 15.84
N VAL A 64 1.34 8.04 16.33
CA VAL A 64 1.07 8.04 17.79
C VAL A 64 1.78 6.89 18.48
N ASN A 65 1.76 5.69 17.88
CA ASN A 65 2.48 4.52 18.40
C ASN A 65 4.02 4.64 18.33
N SER A 66 4.53 5.65 17.63
CA SER A 66 5.96 5.97 17.57
C SER A 66 6.34 7.05 18.58
N LEU A 67 5.39 7.89 19.00
CA LEU A 67 5.54 8.88 20.04
C LEU A 67 5.31 8.22 21.40
N GLN A 68 6.38 7.80 22.07
CA GLN A 68 6.37 7.01 23.32
C GLN A 68 5.87 7.78 24.58
N GLN A 69 5.01 8.80 24.44
CA GLN A 69 4.82 9.83 25.47
C GLN A 69 3.38 10.02 25.96
N PHE A 70 2.39 9.25 25.45
CA PHE A 70 0.99 9.50 25.75
C PHE A 70 0.33 8.47 26.66
N ASN A 71 -0.55 8.95 27.52
CA ASN A 71 -1.45 8.13 28.33
C ASN A 71 -2.63 7.64 27.46
N ALA A 72 -3.35 6.59 27.89
CA ALA A 72 -4.42 5.99 27.07
C ALA A 72 -5.50 6.96 26.57
N LYS A 73 -5.89 7.96 27.37
CA LYS A 73 -6.87 8.98 26.99
C LYS A 73 -6.29 9.98 25.97
N ASP A 74 -5.06 10.40 26.19
CA ASP A 74 -4.35 11.37 25.35
C ASP A 74 -4.04 10.77 23.95
N ILE A 75 -3.83 9.45 23.88
CA ILE A 75 -3.62 8.72 22.62
C ILE A 75 -4.78 8.91 21.64
N LEU A 76 -6.03 8.81 22.10
CA LEU A 76 -7.19 8.89 21.20
C LEU A 76 -7.39 10.31 20.66
N GLU A 77 -7.29 11.32 21.53
CA GLU A 77 -7.41 12.73 21.15
C GLU A 77 -6.27 13.11 20.19
N GLN A 78 -5.05 12.66 20.48
CA GLN A 78 -3.89 12.92 19.62
C GLN A 78 -3.99 12.18 18.28
N GLN A 79 -4.51 10.94 18.26
CA GLN A 79 -4.74 10.20 17.03
C GLN A 79 -5.75 10.93 16.14
N GLN A 80 -6.86 11.43 16.68
CA GLN A 80 -7.84 12.21 15.91
C GLN A 80 -7.25 13.53 15.40
N SER A 81 -6.47 14.22 16.23
CA SER A 81 -5.75 15.45 15.86
C SER A 81 -4.79 15.21 14.69
N TYR A 82 -3.97 14.15 14.75
CA TYR A 82 -3.07 13.79 13.66
C TYR A 82 -3.80 13.29 12.43
N GLU A 83 -4.86 12.50 12.57
CA GLU A 83 -5.68 12.05 11.44
C GLU A 83 -6.16 13.25 10.62
N SER A 84 -6.73 14.27 11.27
CA SER A 84 -7.21 15.48 10.61
C SER A 84 -6.09 16.26 9.90
N LYS A 85 -4.94 16.43 10.56
CA LYS A 85 -3.77 17.12 9.98
C LYS A 85 -3.18 16.36 8.79
N ILE A 86 -3.02 15.04 8.92
CA ILE A 86 -2.49 14.17 7.86
C ILE A 86 -3.47 14.13 6.69
N HIS A 87 -4.78 14.08 6.96
CA HIS A 87 -5.81 14.17 5.93
C HIS A 87 -5.69 15.47 5.14
N GLY A 88 -5.63 16.62 5.82
CA GLY A 88 -5.41 17.91 5.18
C GLY A 88 -4.14 17.93 4.33
N PHE A 89 -3.04 17.41 4.86
CA PHE A 89 -1.77 17.28 4.15
C PHE A 89 -1.88 16.42 2.87
N LEU A 90 -2.51 15.25 2.95
CA LEU A 90 -2.66 14.34 1.81
C LEU A 90 -3.62 14.91 0.76
N VAL A 91 -4.73 15.53 1.16
CA VAL A 91 -5.65 16.23 0.25
C VAL A 91 -4.94 17.34 -0.49
N PHE A 92 -4.22 18.19 0.23
CA PHE A 92 -3.39 19.25 -0.35
C PHE A 92 -2.38 18.65 -1.34
N THR A 93 -1.60 17.67 -0.91
CA THR A 93 -0.55 17.11 -1.77
C THR A 93 -1.14 16.48 -3.04
N ARG A 94 -2.29 15.81 -2.95
CA ARG A 94 -2.99 15.26 -4.12
C ARG A 94 -3.46 16.37 -5.06
N SER A 95 -4.01 17.48 -4.55
CA SER A 95 -4.53 18.56 -5.41
C SER A 95 -3.46 19.22 -6.27
N TYR A 96 -2.18 19.11 -5.87
CA TYR A 96 -1.06 19.68 -6.63
C TYR A 96 -0.27 18.66 -7.45
N THR A 97 -0.14 17.42 -6.95
CA THR A 97 0.74 16.42 -7.57
C THR A 97 -0.02 15.31 -8.29
N MET A 98 -1.33 15.21 -8.06
CA MET A 98 -2.19 14.13 -8.54
C MET A 98 -1.60 12.75 -8.22
N PHE A 99 -1.06 12.57 -6.99
CA PHE A 99 -0.42 11.31 -6.66
C PHE A 99 -1.40 10.13 -6.69
N SER A 100 -0.90 8.97 -7.14
CA SER A 100 -1.69 7.76 -7.32
C SER A 100 -1.88 6.97 -6.02
N GLY A 101 -2.78 5.98 -6.03
CA GLY A 101 -2.91 5.03 -4.94
C GLY A 101 -1.58 4.30 -4.63
N THR A 102 -0.80 3.99 -5.66
CA THR A 102 0.53 3.35 -5.55
C THR A 102 1.51 4.26 -4.82
N GLU A 103 1.55 5.54 -5.18
CA GLU A 103 2.41 6.53 -4.51
C GLU A 103 2.00 6.76 -3.05
N LEU A 104 0.70 6.71 -2.78
CA LEU A 104 0.18 6.78 -1.42
C LEU A 104 0.60 5.57 -0.57
N VAL A 105 0.46 4.35 -1.10
CA VAL A 105 0.92 3.12 -0.41
C VAL A 105 2.42 3.19 -0.14
N TYR A 106 3.20 3.64 -1.12
CA TYR A 106 4.65 3.77 -0.96
C TYR A 106 5.01 4.82 0.11
N CYS A 107 4.31 5.96 0.14
CA CYS A 107 4.45 6.98 1.18
C CYS A 107 4.14 6.38 2.57
N VAL A 108 3.04 5.65 2.72
CA VAL A 108 2.68 4.95 3.96
C VAL A 108 3.79 3.98 4.38
N TRP A 109 4.29 3.19 3.44
CA TRP A 109 5.37 2.24 3.69
C TRP A 109 6.65 2.93 4.19
N LEU A 110 7.06 4.04 3.59
CA LEU A 110 8.24 4.79 4.03
C LEU A 110 8.13 5.24 5.50
N ILE A 111 6.96 5.73 5.90
CA ILE A 111 6.70 6.18 7.28
C ILE A 111 6.68 5.00 8.25
N MET A 112 6.04 3.89 7.88
CA MET A 112 6.05 2.66 8.68
C MET A 112 7.47 2.13 8.88
N ARG A 113 8.25 2.09 7.81
CA ARG A 113 9.64 1.65 7.82
C ARG A 113 10.49 2.54 8.73
N LEU A 114 10.34 3.86 8.60
CA LEU A 114 11.04 4.82 9.45
C LEU A 114 10.69 4.60 10.93
N SER A 115 9.40 4.45 11.22
CA SER A 115 8.89 4.21 12.58
C SER A 115 9.48 2.93 13.19
N HIS A 116 9.63 1.87 12.38
CA HIS A 116 10.26 0.63 12.82
C HIS A 116 11.74 0.84 13.11
N VAL A 117 12.49 1.44 12.18
CA VAL A 117 13.94 1.66 12.33
C VAL A 117 14.24 2.54 13.54
N ASP A 118 13.44 3.59 13.75
CA ASP A 118 13.58 4.45 14.93
C ASP A 118 13.39 3.70 16.23
N LYS A 119 12.38 2.81 16.32
CA LYS A 119 12.14 2.00 17.53
C LYS A 119 13.36 1.17 17.90
N ASP A 120 14.06 0.62 16.93
CA ASP A 120 15.28 -0.15 17.18
C ASP A 120 16.46 0.74 17.54
N ARG A 121 16.61 1.89 16.86
CA ARG A 121 17.66 2.88 17.17
C ARG A 121 17.50 3.49 18.57
N VAL A 122 16.28 3.76 19.02
CA VAL A 122 16.00 4.26 20.37
C VAL A 122 16.42 3.25 21.45
N LYS A 123 16.18 1.94 21.24
CA LYS A 123 16.66 0.88 22.17
C LYS A 123 18.19 0.88 22.28
N LEU A 124 18.89 1.30 21.23
CA LEU A 124 20.35 1.43 21.19
C LEU A 124 20.87 2.79 21.70
N GLY A 125 19.99 3.67 22.20
CA GLY A 125 20.34 4.97 22.77
C GLY A 125 20.48 6.11 21.76
N HIS A 126 20.09 5.90 20.49
CA HIS A 126 20.07 6.98 19.50
C HIS A 126 18.90 7.96 19.76
N LYS A 127 19.16 9.25 19.59
CA LYS A 127 18.17 10.33 19.79
C LYS A 127 17.33 10.64 18.56
N GLN A 128 17.68 10.08 17.40
CA GLN A 128 16.98 10.34 16.14
C GLN A 128 15.72 9.48 16.09
N GLN A 129 14.57 10.11 16.32
CA GLN A 129 13.26 9.47 16.28
C GLN A 129 12.21 10.41 15.71
N ILE A 130 11.05 9.87 15.33
CA ILE A 130 9.84 10.67 15.09
C ILE A 130 9.47 11.42 16.38
N THR A 131 9.26 12.73 16.26
CA THR A 131 8.82 13.63 17.34
C THR A 131 7.70 14.52 16.81
N GLU A 132 6.92 15.13 17.69
CA GLU A 132 5.86 16.05 17.27
C GLU A 132 6.38 17.19 16.38
N GLU A 133 7.58 17.68 16.68
CA GLU A 133 8.24 18.78 15.98
C GLU A 133 8.67 18.41 14.54
N ASN A 134 8.89 17.12 14.25
CA ASN A 134 9.44 16.69 12.96
C ASN A 134 8.46 15.92 12.06
N ILE A 135 7.23 15.62 12.54
CA ILE A 135 6.23 14.87 11.76
C ILE A 135 5.90 15.55 10.43
N GLY A 136 5.71 16.87 10.40
CA GLY A 136 5.40 17.60 9.17
C GLY A 136 6.50 17.41 8.11
N THR A 137 7.76 17.58 8.51
CA THR A 137 8.93 17.37 7.64
C THR A 137 9.04 15.91 7.18
N ILE A 138 8.77 14.94 8.06
CA ILE A 138 8.76 13.51 7.74
C ILE A 138 7.70 13.20 6.66
N LEU A 139 6.49 13.76 6.79
CA LEU A 139 5.42 13.58 5.81
C LEU A 139 5.82 14.14 4.44
N VAL A 140 6.41 15.35 4.41
CA VAL A 140 6.92 15.96 3.16
C VAL A 140 8.01 15.08 2.53
N CYS A 141 9.00 14.63 3.31
CA CYS A 141 10.07 13.76 2.80
C CYS A 141 9.52 12.43 2.26
N ALA A 142 8.56 11.82 2.95
CA ALA A 142 7.98 10.54 2.53
C ALA A 142 7.22 10.66 1.21
N VAL A 143 6.38 11.69 1.06
CA VAL A 143 5.63 11.86 -0.20
C VAL A 143 6.54 12.29 -1.34
N GLU A 144 7.50 13.19 -1.09
CA GLU A 144 8.49 13.61 -2.09
C GLU A 144 9.30 12.41 -2.61
N LEU A 145 9.77 11.55 -1.71
CA LEU A 145 10.50 10.34 -2.08
C LEU A 145 9.61 9.32 -2.80
N ALA A 146 8.35 9.15 -2.40
CA ALA A 146 7.43 8.27 -3.11
C ALA A 146 7.28 8.69 -4.58
N LEU A 147 7.10 9.98 -4.85
CA LEU A 147 7.02 10.51 -6.21
C LEU A 147 8.36 10.37 -6.94
N LYS A 148 9.50 10.61 -6.27
CA LYS A 148 10.84 10.46 -6.86
C LYS A 148 11.17 9.03 -7.28
N MET A 149 10.67 8.05 -6.52
CA MET A 149 10.94 6.63 -6.76
C MET A 149 10.05 6.04 -7.84
N LEU A 150 8.86 6.60 -8.06
CA LEU A 150 7.81 6.00 -8.90
C LEU A 150 7.53 6.77 -10.19
N ARG A 151 8.04 8.00 -10.34
CA ARG A 151 7.86 8.80 -11.56
C ARG A 151 9.15 8.99 -12.32
N ASP A 152 9.04 9.00 -13.66
CA ASP A 152 10.12 9.45 -14.54
C ASP A 152 10.35 10.97 -14.46
N ARG A 153 9.31 11.74 -14.14
CA ARG A 153 9.35 13.20 -14.01
C ARG A 153 8.86 13.62 -12.64
N VAL A 154 9.73 14.33 -11.92
CA VAL A 154 9.54 14.64 -10.49
C VAL A 154 9.54 16.15 -10.26
N CYS A 155 8.79 16.61 -9.25
CA CYS A 155 8.89 18.01 -8.81
C CYS A 155 10.27 18.25 -8.20
N ARG A 156 10.89 19.39 -8.54
CA ARG A 156 12.16 19.82 -7.93
C ARG A 156 11.94 20.20 -6.47
N ASN A 157 12.96 20.07 -5.63
CA ASN A 157 12.90 20.45 -4.21
C ASN A 157 12.50 21.93 -4.02
N SER A 158 12.80 22.82 -4.97
CA SER A 158 12.32 24.21 -4.97
C SER A 158 10.80 24.33 -5.01
N TRP A 159 10.13 23.42 -5.71
CA TRP A 159 8.66 23.38 -5.76
C TRP A 159 8.09 22.96 -4.40
N TRP A 160 8.64 21.91 -3.79
CA TRP A 160 8.24 21.45 -2.45
C TRP A 160 8.49 22.51 -1.38
N SER A 161 9.66 23.16 -1.42
CA SER A 161 10.01 24.29 -0.56
C SER A 161 8.95 25.40 -0.63
N ASN A 162 8.54 25.81 -1.83
CA ASN A 162 7.50 26.81 -2.02
C ASN A 162 6.11 26.33 -1.58
N ALA A 163 5.74 25.09 -1.92
CA ALA A 163 4.41 24.53 -1.63
C ALA A 163 4.15 24.39 -0.13
N PHE A 164 5.17 24.03 0.65
CA PHE A 164 5.06 23.79 2.10
C PHE A 164 5.68 24.93 2.95
N GLY A 165 6.16 26.00 2.33
CA GLY A 165 6.79 27.13 3.03
C GLY A 165 8.06 26.74 3.80
N MET A 166 8.76 25.70 3.34
CA MET A 166 9.99 25.21 3.96
C MET A 166 11.21 25.85 3.30
N ASP A 167 12.24 26.19 4.06
CA ASP A 167 13.53 26.56 3.48
C ASP A 167 14.11 25.40 2.65
N MET A 168 14.61 25.72 1.45
CA MET A 168 15.10 24.71 0.51
C MET A 168 16.31 23.94 1.07
N ASN A 169 17.21 24.61 1.80
CA ASN A 169 18.37 23.92 2.39
C ASN A 169 17.91 22.96 3.51
N THR A 170 16.96 23.40 4.31
CA THR A 170 16.32 22.58 5.35
C THR A 170 15.62 21.37 4.76
N LEU A 171 14.87 21.53 3.66
CA LEU A 171 14.22 20.42 2.98
C LEU A 171 15.25 19.41 2.44
N ASN A 172 16.27 19.88 1.73
CA ASN A 172 17.34 19.03 1.19
C ASN A 172 18.08 18.26 2.31
N ALA A 173 18.42 18.95 3.40
CA ALA A 173 19.05 18.32 4.54
C ALA A 173 18.14 17.27 5.19
N SER A 174 16.85 17.57 5.31
CA SER A 174 15.85 16.65 5.86
C SER A 174 15.67 15.41 5.00
N GLU A 175 15.63 15.56 3.67
CA GLU A 175 15.60 14.44 2.71
C GLU A 175 16.81 13.51 2.91
N ILE A 176 18.02 14.08 3.00
CA ILE A 176 19.25 13.31 3.23
C ILE A 176 19.19 12.58 4.58
N VAL A 177 18.74 13.24 5.65
CA VAL A 177 18.60 12.62 6.98
C VAL A 177 17.58 11.49 6.95
N PHE A 178 16.45 11.69 6.26
CA PHE A 178 15.41 10.66 6.07
C PHE A 178 15.98 9.43 5.37
N LEU A 179 16.68 9.62 4.25
CA LEU A 179 17.33 8.54 3.50
C LEU A 179 18.39 7.80 4.32
N LYS A 180 19.22 8.52 5.08
CA LYS A 180 20.21 7.92 5.99
C LYS A 180 19.55 7.14 7.12
N ARG A 181 18.39 7.55 7.61
CA ARG A 181 17.62 6.80 8.61
C ARG A 181 17.08 5.49 8.05
N LEU A 182 16.77 5.44 6.76
CA LEU A 182 16.34 4.22 6.07
C LEU A 182 17.51 3.39 5.51
N ASP A 183 18.76 3.78 5.77
CA ASP A 183 19.97 3.21 5.17
C ASP A 183 19.90 3.11 3.64
N TYR A 184 19.22 4.08 3.00
CA TYR A 184 18.94 4.12 1.56
C TYR A 184 18.22 2.86 1.02
N ARG A 185 17.61 2.05 1.88
CA ARG A 185 16.85 0.86 1.50
C ARG A 185 15.41 1.25 1.16
N LEU A 186 15.22 1.65 -0.09
CA LEU A 186 13.93 2.13 -0.61
C LEU A 186 13.17 1.05 -1.40
N ASN A 187 13.73 -0.14 -1.62
CA ASN A 187 13.05 -1.16 -2.41
C ASN A 187 11.85 -1.76 -1.65
N LEU A 188 10.65 -1.54 -2.18
CA LEU A 188 9.42 -2.20 -1.75
C LEU A 188 9.09 -3.30 -2.76
N ASP A 189 9.07 -4.55 -2.32
CA ASP A 189 8.68 -5.68 -3.16
C ASP A 189 7.15 -5.75 -3.36
N ALA A 190 6.73 -6.47 -4.40
CA ALA A 190 5.33 -6.54 -4.79
C ALA A 190 4.44 -7.22 -3.72
N GLU A 191 4.95 -8.22 -3.01
CA GLU A 191 4.19 -8.92 -1.96
C GLU A 191 3.91 -7.98 -0.79
N SER A 192 4.95 -7.31 -0.31
CA SER A 192 4.85 -6.28 0.73
C SER A 192 3.94 -5.13 0.29
N PHE A 193 4.04 -4.67 -0.97
CA PHE A 193 3.16 -3.64 -1.51
C PHE A 193 1.69 -4.05 -1.42
N TRP A 194 1.35 -5.24 -1.92
CA TRP A 194 -0.04 -5.70 -1.92
C TRP A 194 -0.57 -6.00 -0.52
N ALA A 195 0.28 -6.45 0.40
CA ALA A 195 -0.09 -6.59 1.81
C ALA A 195 -0.50 -5.24 2.42
N ILE A 196 0.28 -4.18 2.18
CA ILE A 196 -0.02 -2.83 2.67
C ILE A 196 -1.25 -2.27 1.97
N TYR A 197 -1.35 -2.41 0.65
CA TYR A 197 -2.53 -1.99 -0.12
C TYR A 197 -3.81 -2.63 0.43
N ASN A 198 -3.79 -3.93 0.69
CA ASN A 198 -4.96 -4.64 1.25
C ASN A 198 -5.31 -4.18 2.66
N ALA A 199 -4.31 -3.88 3.48
CA ALA A 199 -4.53 -3.37 4.84
C ALA A 199 -5.14 -1.96 4.82
N LEU A 200 -4.73 -1.11 3.86
CA LEU A 200 -5.25 0.24 3.71
C LEU A 200 -6.60 0.28 3.01
N PHE A 201 -6.80 -0.53 1.97
CA PHE A 201 -7.97 -0.48 1.09
C PHE A 201 -8.64 -1.86 1.02
N PRO A 202 -9.20 -2.34 2.14
CA PRO A 202 -9.91 -3.61 2.16
C PRO A 202 -11.06 -3.55 1.14
N SER A 203 -11.08 -4.50 0.20
CA SER A 203 -12.10 -4.54 -0.85
C SER A 203 -13.50 -4.65 -0.24
N THR A 204 -14.42 -3.78 -0.63
CA THR A 204 -15.85 -3.92 -0.29
C THR A 204 -16.60 -4.88 -1.22
N LEU A 205 -15.90 -5.53 -2.16
CA LEU A 205 -16.53 -6.43 -3.12
C LEU A 205 -17.08 -7.67 -2.40
N PRO A 206 -18.34 -8.06 -2.69
CA PRO A 206 -18.97 -9.21 -2.06
C PRO A 206 -18.11 -10.46 -2.32
N THR A 207 -17.83 -11.20 -1.24
CA THR A 207 -17.41 -12.60 -1.31
C THR A 207 -18.43 -13.35 -2.15
N GLU A 208 -17.97 -14.27 -3.00
CA GLU A 208 -18.82 -15.04 -3.92
C GLU A 208 -20.16 -15.41 -3.27
N PRO A 209 -21.31 -15.24 -3.96
CA PRO A 209 -22.53 -15.85 -3.48
C PRO A 209 -22.26 -17.34 -3.34
N LYS A 210 -22.29 -17.83 -2.10
CA LYS A 210 -22.26 -19.27 -1.83
C LYS A 210 -23.36 -19.87 -2.69
N SER A 211 -22.96 -20.68 -3.66
CA SER A 211 -23.88 -21.47 -4.47
C SER A 211 -24.83 -22.19 -3.53
N LEU A 212 -26.12 -21.89 -3.66
CA LEU A 212 -27.22 -22.63 -3.02
C LEU A 212 -27.26 -24.06 -3.56
#